data_AF-A0A2U2Z3V1-F1
#
_entry.id   AF-A0A2U2Z3V1-F1
#
_cell.length_a   1.000
_cell.length_b   1.000
_cell.length_c   1.000
_cell.angle_alpha   90.00
_cell.angle_beta   90.00
_cell.angle_gamma   90.00
#
_symmetry.space_group_name_H-M   'P 1'
#
loop_
_entity.id
_entity.type
_entity.pdbx_description
1 polymer ?
#
loop_
_entity_poly.entity_id
_entity_poly.type
_entity_poly.pdbx_seq_one_letter_code
_entity_poly.pdbx_strand_id
1 'polypeptide(L)'
;MNRTRLLVTGLVLSGLLGLIDVISLPFGDGEHPPVAVAVVGAVLGLITLVGAVLAWRGSRAGAVAVIVTRLLSGLSAVPAFFVDDVPGALVGAVAFALLVTLAGVALVASALRTRAVTEG
;
A
#
# COMPACT_ATOMS: atom_id res chain seq x y z
N MET A 1 -2.82 -14.51 -21.43
CA MET A 1 -3.78 -14.02 -20.41
C MET A 1 -3.90 -12.50 -20.54
N ASN A 2 -5.00 -11.99 -21.09
CA ASN A 2 -5.24 -10.56 -21.13
C ASN A 2 -5.50 -10.04 -19.72
N ARG A 3 -4.60 -9.19 -19.22
CA ARG A 3 -4.72 -8.65 -17.87
C ARG A 3 -5.65 -7.45 -17.87
N THR A 4 -6.57 -7.43 -16.92
CA THR A 4 -7.48 -6.30 -16.72
C THR A 4 -6.65 -5.06 -16.37
N ARG A 5 -6.87 -3.93 -17.08
CA ARG A 5 -6.13 -2.68 -16.83
C ARG A 5 -6.23 -2.23 -15.37
N LEU A 6 -7.39 -2.43 -14.74
CA LEU A 6 -7.62 -2.13 -13.32
C LEU A 6 -6.64 -2.84 -12.38
N LEU A 7 -6.35 -4.13 -12.62
CA LEU A 7 -5.40 -4.88 -11.81
C LEU A 7 -3.99 -4.28 -11.94
N VAL A 8 -3.55 -3.99 -13.17
CA VAL A 8 -2.23 -3.42 -13.41
C VAL A 8 -2.10 -2.06 -12.73
N THR A 9 -3.10 -1.18 -12.90
CA THR A 9 -3.11 0.13 -12.24
C THR A 9 -3.07 -0.01 -10.71
N GLY A 10 -3.89 -0.89 -10.12
CA GLY A 10 -3.89 -1.12 -8.68
C GLY A 10 -2.54 -1.62 -8.16
N LEU A 11 -1.93 -2.59 -8.85
CA LEU A 11 -0.62 -3.13 -8.49
C LEU A 11 0.50 -2.10 -8.62
N VAL A 12 0.46 -1.25 -9.65
CA VAL A 12 1.45 -0.17 -9.81
C VAL A 12 1.32 0.86 -8.68
N LEU A 13 0.10 1.32 -8.38
CA LEU A 13 -0.13 2.26 -7.28
C LEU A 13 0.32 1.69 -5.93
N SER A 14 -0.09 0.45 -5.61
CA SER A 14 0.32 -0.21 -4.37
C SER A 14 1.81 -0.51 -4.32
N GLY A 15 2.41 -0.87 -5.46
CA GLY A 15 3.85 -1.11 -5.57
C GLY A 15 4.67 0.16 -5.35
N LEU A 16 4.26 1.29 -5.92
CA LEU A 16 4.90 2.58 -5.70
C LEU A 16 4.80 3.01 -4.23
N LEU A 17 3.63 2.87 -3.61
CA LEU A 17 3.46 3.13 -2.18
C LEU A 17 4.33 2.20 -1.32
N GLY A 18 4.37 0.90 -1.64
CA GLY A 18 5.22 -0.05 -0.93
C GLY A 18 6.72 0.26 -1.08
N LEU A 19 7.13 0.78 -2.25
CA LEU A 19 8.49 1.25 -2.46
C LEU A 19 8.79 2.50 -1.61
N ILE A 20 7.86 3.46 -1.55
CA ILE A 20 7.96 4.64 -0.68
C ILE A 20 8.13 4.20 0.78
N ASP A 21 7.34 3.24 1.26
CA ASP A 21 7.46 2.71 2.63
C ASP A 21 8.87 2.15 2.90
N VAL A 22 9.44 1.39 1.94
CA VAL A 22 10.78 0.79 2.08
C VAL A 22 11.89 1.85 2.14
N ILE A 23 11.84 2.84 1.24
CA ILE A 23 12.87 3.88 1.18
C ILE A 23 12.70 4.92 2.29
N SER A 24 11.50 5.09 2.86
CA SER A 24 11.30 6.06 3.94
C SER A 24 12.11 5.72 5.19
N LEU A 25 12.45 4.45 5.43
CA LEU A 25 13.27 4.04 6.58
C LEU A 25 14.71 4.62 6.53
N PRO A 26 15.50 4.43 5.45
CA PRO A 26 16.86 5.00 5.37
C PRO A 26 16.90 6.52 5.12
N PHE A 27 15.82 7.12 4.62
CA PHE A 27 15.75 8.56 4.30
C PHE A 27 14.98 9.39 5.34
N GLY A 28 14.50 8.77 6.42
CA GLY A 28 13.81 9.46 7.51
C GLY A 28 14.76 10.30 8.36
N ASP A 29 14.21 11.32 9.01
CA ASP A 29 14.92 12.17 9.98
C ASP A 29 15.15 11.47 11.34
N GLY A 30 14.53 10.30 11.54
CA GLY A 30 14.57 9.52 12.78
C GLY A 30 13.60 10.02 13.87
N GLU A 31 12.99 11.18 13.65
CA GLU A 31 12.05 11.84 14.56
C GLU A 31 10.61 11.53 14.14
N HIS A 32 10.31 11.64 12.83
CA HIS A 32 8.97 11.51 12.26
C HIS A 32 8.97 10.66 10.97
N PRO A 33 8.36 9.46 10.98
CA PRO A 33 7.77 8.76 12.12
C PRO A 33 8.83 8.09 13.01
N PRO A 34 8.49 7.72 14.26
CA PRO A 34 9.40 6.97 15.13
C PRO A 34 9.97 5.72 14.42
N VAL A 35 11.25 5.42 14.65
CA VAL A 35 11.97 4.34 13.94
C VAL A 35 11.20 3.02 13.94
N ALA A 36 10.56 2.65 15.05
CA ALA A 36 9.75 1.42 15.11
C ALA A 36 8.60 1.42 14.08
N VAL A 37 7.92 2.55 13.90
CA VAL A 37 6.85 2.72 12.90
C VAL A 37 7.44 2.69 11.48
N ALA A 38 8.58 3.34 11.26
CA ALA A 38 9.28 3.30 9.98
C ALA A 38 9.70 1.88 9.58
N VAL A 39 10.18 1.07 10.54
CA VAL A 39 10.55 -0.34 10.31
C VAL A 39 9.34 -1.18 9.95
N VAL A 40 8.23 -1.02 10.68
CA VAL A 40 6.97 -1.72 10.36
C VAL A 40 6.48 -1.32 8.97
N GLY A 41 6.51 -0.03 8.65
CA GLY A 41 6.19 0.49 7.31
C GLY A 41 7.04 -0.17 6.24
N ALA A 42 8.36 -0.17 6.39
CA ALA A 42 9.29 -0.77 5.42
C ALA A 42 9.05 -2.28 5.21
N VAL A 43 8.76 -3.03 6.28
CA VAL A 43 8.42 -4.47 6.18
C VAL A 43 7.10 -4.67 5.42
N LEU A 44 6.06 -3.91 5.75
CA LEU A 44 4.78 -3.95 5.03
C LEU A 44 4.95 -3.53 3.56
N GLY A 45 5.80 -2.55 3.29
CA GLY A 45 6.19 -2.13 1.95
C GLY A 45 6.84 -3.25 1.15
N LEU A 46 7.81 -3.95 1.76
CA LEU A 46 8.48 -5.08 1.13
C LEU A 46 7.51 -6.23 0.82
N ILE A 47 6.62 -6.57 1.76
CA ILE A 47 5.59 -7.59 1.54
C ILE A 47 4.64 -7.14 0.42
N THR A 48 4.31 -5.84 0.35
CA THR A 48 3.49 -5.28 -0.74
C THR A 48 4.18 -5.45 -2.09
N LEU A 49 5.48 -5.20 -2.18
CA LEU A 49 6.26 -5.38 -3.42
C LEU A 49 6.28 -6.85 -3.87
N VAL A 50 6.58 -7.77 -2.95
CA VAL A 50 6.58 -9.21 -3.24
C VAL A 50 5.17 -9.67 -3.64
N GLY A 51 4.16 -9.26 -2.89
CA GLY A 51 2.75 -9.52 -3.18
C GLY A 51 2.35 -8.99 -4.56
N ALA A 52 2.81 -7.79 -4.92
CA ALA A 52 2.52 -7.18 -6.22
C ALA A 52 3.15 -7.98 -7.36
N VAL A 53 4.40 -8.43 -7.22
CA VAL A 53 5.06 -9.32 -8.21
C VAL A 53 4.31 -10.64 -8.33
N LEU A 54 3.91 -11.27 -7.22
CA LEU A 54 3.17 -12.53 -7.23
C LEU A 54 1.77 -12.36 -7.85
N ALA A 55 1.06 -11.28 -7.51
CA ALA A 55 -0.22 -10.91 -8.10
C ALA A 55 -0.07 -10.64 -9.60
N TRP A 56 1.03 -9.98 -9.98
CA TRP A 56 1.43 -9.84 -11.37
C TRP A 56 1.58 -11.24 -11.98
N ARG A 57 2.18 -12.22 -11.32
CA ARG A 57 2.28 -13.58 -11.89
C ARG A 57 0.96 -14.38 -11.89
N GLY A 58 -0.14 -13.79 -11.43
CA GLY A 58 -1.48 -14.39 -11.42
C GLY A 58 -1.87 -14.99 -10.06
N SER A 59 -1.03 -14.86 -9.04
CA SER A 59 -1.33 -15.39 -7.70
C SER A 59 -2.43 -14.59 -7.01
N ARG A 60 -3.54 -15.27 -6.69
CA ARG A 60 -4.61 -14.69 -5.86
C ARG A 60 -4.11 -14.36 -4.46
N ALA A 61 -3.25 -15.20 -3.88
CA ALA A 61 -2.63 -14.95 -2.58
C ALA A 61 -1.75 -13.70 -2.60
N GLY A 62 -1.02 -13.45 -3.69
CA GLY A 62 -0.24 -12.22 -3.87
C GLY A 62 -1.11 -10.97 -3.88
N ALA A 63 -2.26 -11.02 -4.56
CA ALA A 63 -3.20 -9.90 -4.60
C ALA A 63 -3.85 -9.63 -3.23
N VAL A 64 -4.19 -10.69 -2.48
CA VAL A 64 -4.68 -10.57 -1.10
C VAL A 64 -3.60 -9.98 -0.18
N ALA A 65 -2.35 -10.42 -0.31
CA ALA A 65 -1.25 -9.87 0.47
C ALA A 65 -1.11 -8.36 0.26
N VAL A 66 -1.14 -7.88 -0.99
CA VAL A 66 -1.12 -6.43 -1.32
C VAL A 66 -2.25 -5.68 -0.63
N ILE A 67 -3.47 -6.21 -0.66
CA ILE A 67 -4.63 -5.57 -0.02
C ILE A 67 -4.41 -5.45 1.49
N VAL A 68 -4.05 -6.56 2.13
CA VAL A 68 -3.89 -6.62 3.58
C VAL A 68 -2.77 -5.69 4.04
N THR A 69 -1.60 -5.77 3.43
CA THR A 69 -0.47 -4.92 3.82
C THR A 69 -0.74 -3.46 3.58
N ARG A 70 -1.45 -3.11 2.49
CA ARG A 70 -1.83 -1.72 2.25
C ARG A 70 -2.80 -1.18 3.27
N LEU A 71 -3.79 -1.97 3.70
CA LEU A 71 -4.70 -1.57 4.76
C LEU A 71 -3.99 -1.41 6.11
N LEU A 72 -3.05 -2.31 6.43
CA LEU A 72 -2.23 -2.20 7.64
C LEU A 72 -1.32 -0.97 7.61
N SER A 73 -0.65 -0.69 6.48
CA SER A 73 0.15 0.54 6.32
C SER A 73 -0.71 1.79 6.42
N GLY A 74 -1.93 1.77 5.86
CA GLY A 74 -2.87 2.88 6.02
C GLY A 74 -3.30 3.07 7.47
N LEU A 75 -3.61 1.99 8.18
CA LEU A 75 -3.99 2.03 9.58
C LEU A 75 -2.85 2.59 10.46
N SER A 76 -1.59 2.23 10.18
CA SER A 76 -0.45 2.76 10.92
C SER A 76 -0.25 4.27 10.75
N ALA A 77 -0.82 4.86 9.70
CA ALA A 77 -0.72 6.29 9.43
C ALA A 77 -1.82 7.11 10.13
N VAL A 78 -2.89 6.48 10.62
CA VAL A 78 -4.03 7.14 11.28
C VAL A 78 -3.62 7.96 12.53
N PRO A 79 -2.70 7.49 13.40
CA PRO A 79 -2.28 8.28 14.56
C PRO A 79 -1.65 9.64 14.20
N ALA A 80 -1.04 9.77 13.01
CA ALA A 80 -0.37 11.01 12.58
C ALA A 80 -1.33 12.20 12.41
N PHE A 81 -2.64 11.96 12.32
CA PHE A 81 -3.67 13.01 12.24
C PHE A 81 -4.02 13.63 13.59
N PHE A 82 -3.57 13.01 14.70
CA PHE A 82 -3.94 13.40 16.06
C PHE A 82 -2.75 13.89 16.88
N VAL A 83 -1.57 13.99 16.28
CA VAL A 83 -0.34 14.48 16.93
C VAL A 83 -0.07 15.90 16.46
N ASP A 84 -0.07 16.85 17.40
CA ASP A 84 0.05 18.28 17.13
C ASP A 84 1.45 18.69 16.61
N ASP A 85 2.48 17.90 16.90
CA ASP A 85 3.87 18.15 16.48
C ASP A 85 4.15 17.76 15.01
N VAL A 86 3.15 17.26 14.27
CA VAL A 86 3.31 16.90 12.85
C VAL A 86 3.04 18.12 11.96
N PRO A 87 4.00 18.55 11.11
CA PRO A 87 3.77 19.67 10.20
C PRO A 87 2.55 19.45 9.30
N GLY A 88 1.71 20.48 9.11
CA GLY A 88 0.47 20.37 8.34
C GLY A 88 0.67 19.88 6.88
N ALA A 89 1.81 20.20 6.27
CA ALA A 89 2.17 19.67 4.95
C ALA A 89 2.37 18.13 4.97
N LEU A 90 2.93 17.59 6.06
CA LEU A 90 3.12 16.16 6.27
C LEU A 90 1.78 15.46 6.49
N VAL A 91 0.89 16.06 7.29
CA VAL A 91 -0.49 15.55 7.47
C VAL A 91 -1.24 15.48 6.13
N GLY A 92 -1.09 16.51 5.28
CA GLY A 92 -1.65 16.51 3.93
C GLY A 92 -1.09 15.40 3.03
N ALA A 93 0.22 15.15 3.09
CA ALA A 93 0.86 14.06 2.36
C ALA A 93 0.37 12.67 2.84
N VAL A 94 0.19 12.49 4.15
CA VAL A 94 -0.38 11.27 4.73
C VAL A 94 -1.82 11.06 4.27
N ALA A 95 -2.65 12.11 4.29
CA ALA A 95 -4.03 12.04 3.80
C ALA A 95 -4.09 11.62 2.32
N PHE A 96 -3.24 12.22 1.49
CA PHE A 96 -3.14 11.87 0.08
C PHE A 96 -2.70 10.41 -0.11
N ALA A 97 -1.65 9.98 0.61
CA ALA A 97 -1.16 8.60 0.56
C ALA A 97 -2.24 7.58 0.99
N LEU A 98 -3.08 7.92 1.96
CA LEU A 98 -4.24 7.11 2.35
C LEU A 98 -5.27 6.99 1.23
N LEU A 99 -5.60 8.08 0.55
CA LEU A 99 -6.53 8.05 -0.59
C LEU A 99 -5.99 7.18 -1.73
N VAL A 100 -4.70 7.32 -2.06
CA VAL A 100 -4.03 6.48 -3.08
C VAL A 100 -4.01 5.02 -2.62
N THR A 101 -3.80 4.76 -1.33
CA THR A 101 -3.87 3.41 -0.74
C THR A 101 -5.24 2.79 -0.95
N LEU A 102 -6.32 3.51 -0.60
CA LEU A 102 -7.69 3.03 -0.76
C LEU A 102 -8.04 2.81 -2.24
N ALA A 103 -7.60 3.70 -3.13
CA ALA A 103 -7.78 3.54 -4.57
C ALA A 103 -7.07 2.28 -5.09
N GLY A 104 -5.80 2.06 -4.71
CA GLY A 104 -5.05 0.85 -5.07
C GLY A 104 -5.74 -0.42 -4.59
N VAL A 105 -6.17 -0.45 -3.33
CA VAL A 105 -6.92 -1.58 -2.73
C VAL A 105 -8.23 -1.83 -3.49
N ALA A 106 -9.01 -0.80 -3.76
CA ALA A 106 -10.29 -0.92 -4.47
C ALA A 106 -10.10 -1.46 -5.90
N LEU A 107 -9.07 -1.01 -6.61
CA LEU A 107 -8.74 -1.49 -7.96
C LEU A 107 -8.35 -2.98 -7.96
N VAL A 108 -7.48 -3.40 -7.02
CA VAL A 108 -7.07 -4.80 -6.90
C VAL A 108 -8.26 -5.68 -6.49
N ALA A 109 -9.04 -5.26 -5.50
CA ALA A 109 -10.21 -6.00 -5.02
C ALA A 109 -11.31 -6.13 -6.11
N SER A 110 -11.56 -5.05 -6.86
CA SER A 110 -12.50 -5.07 -7.98
C SER A 110 -12.07 -6.07 -9.05
N ALA A 111 -10.79 -6.08 -9.43
CA ALA A 111 -10.28 -7.03 -10.41
C ALA A 111 -10.37 -8.50 -9.93
N LEU A 112 -10.19 -8.77 -8.63
CA LEU A 112 -10.39 -10.09 -8.04
C LEU A 112 -11.86 -10.52 -8.08
N ARG A 113 -12.79 -9.59 -7.81
CA ARG A 113 -14.23 -9.85 -7.86
C ARG A 113 -14.67 -10.21 -9.27
N THR A 114 -14.22 -9.48 -10.29
CA THR A 114 -14.57 -9.78 -11.69
C THR A 114 -14.13 -11.18 -12.10
N ARG A 115 -12.96 -11.65 -11.65
CA ARG A 115 -12.47 -13.01 -11.96
C ARG A 115 -13.31 -14.10 -11.33
N ALA A 116 -13.72 -13.92 -10.08
CA ALA A 116 -14.56 -14.90 -9.38
C ALA A 116 -15.93 -15.08 -10.05
N VAL A 117 -16.49 -14.02 -10.64
CA VAL A 117 -17.77 -14.09 -11.39
C VAL A 117 -17.63 -14.84 -12.71
N THR A 118 -16.46 -14.78 -13.36
CA THR A 118 -16.21 -15.50 -14.63
C THR A 118 -15.82 -16.97 -14.46
N GLU A 119 -15.40 -17.39 -13.27
CA GLU A 119 -14.96 -18.77 -12.99
C GLU A 119 -16.04 -19.65 -12.33
N GLY A 120 -17.20 -19.08 -11.97
CA GLY A 120 -18.34 -19.80 -11.38
C GLY A 120 -19.46 -20.01 -12.40
#